data_AF-A0A317KGP1-F1
#
_entry.id   AF-A0A317KGP1-F1
#
_cell.length_a   1.000
_cell.length_b   1.000
_cell.length_c   1.000
_cell.angle_alpha   90.00
_cell.angle_beta   90.00
_cell.angle_gamma   90.00
#
_symmetry.space_group_name_H-M   'P 1'
#
loop_
_entity.id
_entity.type
_entity.pdbx_description
1 polymer ?
#
loop_
_entity_poly.entity_id
_entity_poly.type
_entity_poly.pdbx_seq_one_letter_code
_entity_poly.pdbx_strand_id
1 'polypeptide(L)'
;MTDPLAAEARRQRVEGQLSVREIQARLGIGRDRVYALLRGVPPPEWTRRPRAKDELRAEALRLRGEGRSVDHIARQVGVAKSTAYQWVKQLPLDPDDEAAASRRARSRLMTDALRWWAARLGLPVDRFGRTTVKRHNPATVRRNTGADYRGCLVINVPRSREPYWRIEGMIAELFRIAGDVDPESMGR
;
A
#
# COMPACT_ATOMS: atom_id res chain seq x y z
N MET A 1 15.57 -44.49 -32.58
CA MET A 1 14.91 -44.31 -33.88
C MET A 1 14.07 -43.04 -33.82
N THR A 2 14.54 -41.96 -34.42
CA THR A 2 13.81 -40.69 -34.50
C THR A 2 12.61 -40.89 -35.40
N ASP A 3 11.40 -40.69 -34.87
CA ASP A 3 10.16 -40.79 -35.65
C ASP A 3 10.20 -39.74 -36.78
N PRO A 4 10.24 -40.13 -38.07
CA PRO A 4 10.33 -39.19 -39.19
C PRO A 4 9.13 -38.23 -39.24
N LEU A 5 7.95 -38.65 -38.73
CA LEU A 5 6.79 -37.78 -38.58
C LEU A 5 7.01 -36.72 -37.49
N ALA A 6 7.76 -37.04 -36.44
CA ALA A 6 8.10 -36.07 -35.40
C ALA A 6 9.04 -34.99 -35.95
N ALA A 7 10.04 -35.38 -36.74
CA ALA A 7 10.97 -34.44 -37.37
C ALA A 7 10.23 -33.51 -38.35
N GLU A 8 9.34 -34.07 -39.15
CA GLU A 8 8.56 -33.32 -40.14
C GLU A 8 7.56 -32.36 -39.49
N ALA A 9 6.80 -32.81 -38.48
CA ALA A 9 5.89 -31.95 -37.74
C ALA A 9 6.62 -30.75 -37.10
N ARG A 10 7.84 -30.98 -36.58
CA ARG A 10 8.67 -29.92 -35.98
C ARG A 10 9.19 -28.94 -37.03
N ARG A 11 9.67 -29.41 -38.18
CA ARG A 11 10.05 -28.52 -39.31
C ARG A 11 8.88 -27.66 -39.76
N GLN A 12 7.71 -28.27 -39.98
CA GLN A 12 6.49 -27.54 -40.36
C GLN A 12 6.10 -26.47 -39.33
N ARG A 13 6.32 -26.73 -38.03
CA ARG A 13 6.06 -25.77 -36.96
C ARG A 13 7.07 -24.63 -36.91
N VAL A 14 8.36 -24.93 -37.04
CA VAL A 14 9.45 -23.95 -36.86
C VAL A 14 9.67 -23.14 -38.13
N GLU A 15 9.84 -23.80 -39.28
CA GLU A 15 10.12 -23.16 -40.57
C GLU A 15 8.83 -22.66 -41.22
N GLY A 16 7.79 -23.50 -41.22
CA GLY A 16 6.51 -23.18 -41.87
C GLY A 16 5.58 -22.28 -41.05
N GLN A 17 5.87 -22.06 -39.75
CA GLN A 17 4.99 -21.33 -38.82
C GLN A 17 3.52 -21.82 -38.83
N LEU A 18 3.29 -23.09 -39.20
CA LEU A 18 1.96 -23.66 -39.41
C LEU A 18 1.26 -23.94 -38.09
N SER A 19 -0.06 -23.74 -38.04
CA SER A 19 -0.93 -24.10 -36.92
C SER A 19 -1.06 -25.61 -36.74
N VAL A 20 -1.49 -26.05 -35.55
CA VAL A 20 -1.76 -27.47 -35.27
C VAL A 20 -2.78 -28.05 -36.25
N ARG A 21 -3.77 -27.25 -36.67
CA ARG A 21 -4.80 -27.66 -37.62
C ARG A 21 -4.24 -27.87 -39.04
N GLU A 22 -3.30 -27.04 -39.47
CA GLU A 22 -2.66 -27.18 -40.79
C GLU A 22 -1.68 -28.36 -40.81
N ILE A 23 -0.94 -28.57 -39.73
CA ILE A 23 -0.06 -29.75 -39.57
C ILE A 23 -0.89 -31.03 -39.55
N GLN A 24 -2.04 -31.01 -38.85
CA GLN A 24 -3.01 -32.11 -38.87
C GLN A 24 -3.49 -32.42 -40.30
N ALA A 25 -3.85 -31.40 -41.07
CA ALA A 25 -4.31 -31.55 -42.45
C ALA A 25 -3.22 -32.06 -43.39
N ARG A 26 -1.96 -31.60 -43.23
CA ARG A 26 -0.83 -32.03 -44.07
C ARG A 26 -0.34 -33.44 -43.77
N LEU A 27 -0.27 -33.81 -42.50
CA LEU A 27 0.27 -35.11 -42.08
C LEU A 27 -0.80 -36.19 -42.00
N GLY A 28 -2.09 -35.84 -42.09
CA GLY A 28 -3.20 -36.79 -42.03
C GLY A 28 -3.34 -37.52 -40.69
N ILE A 29 -2.71 -37.01 -39.63
CA ILE A 29 -2.71 -37.63 -38.30
C ILE A 29 -3.73 -36.97 -37.36
N GLY A 30 -4.19 -37.72 -36.36
CA GLY A 30 -5.09 -37.19 -35.34
C GLY A 30 -4.47 -36.03 -34.53
N ARG A 31 -5.30 -35.09 -34.09
CA ARG A 31 -4.90 -33.90 -33.32
C ARG A 31 -4.04 -34.23 -32.10
N ASP A 32 -4.38 -35.28 -31.37
CA ASP A 32 -3.63 -35.70 -30.16
C ASP A 32 -2.23 -36.19 -30.51
N ARG A 33 -2.08 -36.87 -31.66
CA ARG A 33 -0.77 -37.28 -32.18
C ARG A 33 0.08 -36.05 -32.52
N VAL A 34 -0.50 -35.04 -33.17
CA VAL A 34 0.20 -33.78 -33.47
C VAL A 34 0.71 -33.11 -32.19
N TYR A 35 -0.14 -32.99 -31.15
CA TYR A 35 0.30 -32.43 -29.86
C TYR A 35 1.41 -33.25 -29.21
N ALA A 36 1.34 -34.58 -29.28
CA ALA A 36 2.40 -35.44 -28.76
C ALA A 36 3.74 -35.21 -29.48
N LEU A 37 3.72 -35.08 -30.82
CA LEU A 37 4.91 -34.84 -31.64
C LEU A 37 5.50 -33.43 -31.42
N LEU A 38 4.64 -32.44 -31.19
CA LEU A 38 4.99 -31.03 -30.94
C LEU A 38 5.26 -30.70 -29.46
N ARG A 39 5.29 -31.69 -28.56
CA ARG A 39 5.66 -31.43 -27.16
C ARG A 39 7.03 -30.77 -27.05
N GLY A 40 7.06 -29.62 -26.37
CA GLY A 40 8.26 -28.79 -26.18
C GLY A 40 8.53 -27.80 -27.32
N VAL A 41 7.77 -27.81 -28.41
CA VAL A 41 7.90 -26.82 -29.49
C VAL A 41 6.90 -25.68 -29.27
N PRO A 42 7.35 -24.42 -29.17
CA PRO A 42 6.45 -23.30 -28.93
C PRO A 42 5.50 -23.07 -30.11
N PRO A 43 4.31 -22.52 -29.86
CA PRO A 43 3.45 -22.04 -30.93
C PRO A 43 4.06 -20.83 -31.67
N PRO A 44 3.78 -20.67 -32.98
CA PRO A 44 4.04 -19.49 -33.78
C PRO A 44 3.51 -18.25 -33.10
N GLU A 45 4.27 -17.17 -33.23
CA GLU A 45 3.95 -15.89 -32.60
C GLU A 45 2.61 -15.33 -33.09
N TRP A 46 2.24 -15.52 -34.37
CA TRP A 46 0.95 -15.07 -34.91
C TRP A 46 -0.26 -15.82 -34.33
N THR A 47 -0.08 -17.08 -33.87
CA THR A 47 -1.14 -17.85 -33.22
C THR A 47 -1.24 -17.53 -31.72
N ARG A 48 -0.27 -16.80 -31.17
CA ARG A 48 -0.24 -16.42 -29.76
C ARG A 48 -1.28 -15.32 -29.54
N ARG A 49 -2.29 -15.60 -28.72
CA ARG A 49 -3.29 -14.58 -28.37
C ARG A 49 -2.62 -13.56 -27.43
N PRO A 50 -2.58 -12.26 -27.77
CA PRO A 50 -2.10 -11.24 -26.85
C PRO A 50 -2.97 -11.28 -25.59
N ARG A 51 -2.39 -11.24 -24.38
CA ARG A 51 -3.23 -10.99 -23.22
C ARG A 51 -3.62 -9.53 -23.27
N ALA A 52 -4.88 -9.24 -22.98
CA ALA A 52 -5.43 -7.88 -22.98
C ALA A 52 -4.67 -6.85 -22.10
N LYS A 53 -3.70 -7.30 -21.28
CA LYS A 53 -2.92 -6.45 -20.35
C LYS A 53 -1.42 -6.44 -20.64
N ASP A 54 -0.96 -7.08 -21.72
CA ASP A 54 0.48 -7.18 -22.00
C ASP A 54 1.09 -5.80 -22.32
N GLU A 55 0.39 -4.97 -23.10
CA GLU A 55 0.80 -3.59 -23.39
C GLU A 55 0.84 -2.72 -22.12
N LEU A 56 -0.20 -2.82 -21.27
CA LEU A 56 -0.26 -2.13 -19.98
C LEU A 56 0.89 -2.55 -19.05
N ARG A 57 1.26 -3.83 -19.07
CA ARG A 57 2.38 -4.35 -18.30
C ARG A 57 3.71 -3.83 -18.82
N ALA A 58 3.89 -3.76 -20.14
CA ALA A 58 5.08 -3.20 -20.76
C ALA A 58 5.26 -1.72 -20.37
N GLU A 59 4.19 -0.93 -20.44
CA GLU A 59 4.22 0.48 -20.03
C GLU A 59 4.53 0.64 -18.53
N ALA A 60 3.93 -0.18 -17.67
CA ALA A 60 4.23 -0.17 -16.24
C ALA A 60 5.70 -0.47 -15.93
N LEU A 61 6.32 -1.40 -16.68
CA LEU A 61 7.74 -1.73 -16.54
C LEU A 61 8.63 -0.59 -17.04
N ARG A 62 8.26 0.06 -18.15
CA ARG A 62 8.98 1.23 -18.69
C ARG A 62 9.00 2.37 -17.67
N LEU A 63 7.83 2.77 -17.16
CA LEU A 63 7.71 3.81 -16.13
C LEU A 63 8.48 3.46 -14.86
N ARG A 64 8.52 2.17 -14.49
CA ARG A 64 9.31 1.73 -13.35
C ARG A 64 10.81 1.88 -13.58
N GLY A 65 11.29 1.56 -14.78
CA GLY A 65 12.69 1.76 -15.18
C GLY A 65 13.10 3.24 -15.14
N GLU A 66 12.16 4.16 -15.35
CA GLU A 66 12.35 5.61 -15.18
C GLU A 66 12.26 6.08 -13.71
N GLY A 67 12.18 5.16 -12.75
CA GLY A 67 12.13 5.47 -11.32
C GLY A 67 10.75 5.85 -10.77
N ARG A 68 9.67 5.75 -11.56
CA ARG A 68 8.33 6.13 -11.10
C ARG A 68 7.78 5.19 -10.00
N SER A 69 7.06 5.77 -9.06
CA SER A 69 6.39 5.04 -7.98
C SER A 69 5.20 4.22 -8.47
N VAL A 70 4.88 3.15 -7.72
CA VAL A 70 3.72 2.28 -8.01
C VAL A 70 2.40 3.06 -8.05
N ASP A 71 2.26 4.11 -7.23
CA ASP A 71 1.07 4.96 -7.22
C ASP A 71 0.94 5.80 -8.50
N HIS A 72 2.05 6.34 -9.00
CA HIS A 72 2.09 7.03 -10.28
C HIS A 72 1.78 6.07 -11.43
N ILE A 73 2.42 4.90 -11.46
CA ILE A 73 2.21 3.86 -12.48
C ILE A 73 0.74 3.40 -12.50
N ALA A 74 0.15 3.13 -11.33
CA ALA A 74 -1.25 2.70 -11.24
C ALA A 74 -2.21 3.75 -11.83
N ARG A 75 -1.96 5.04 -11.55
CA ARG A 75 -2.76 6.14 -12.09
C ARG A 75 -2.56 6.33 -13.59
N GLN A 76 -1.32 6.28 -14.08
CA GLN A 76 -0.99 6.51 -15.48
C GLN A 76 -1.47 5.37 -16.38
N VAL A 77 -1.23 4.12 -15.96
CA VAL A 77 -1.61 2.92 -16.72
C VAL A 77 -3.10 2.57 -16.54
N GLY A 78 -3.77 3.14 -15.53
CA GLY A 78 -5.19 2.91 -15.28
C GLY A 78 -5.50 1.54 -14.67
N VAL A 79 -4.59 1.00 -13.85
CA VAL A 79 -4.75 -0.31 -13.20
C VAL A 79 -4.78 -0.18 -11.68
N ALA A 80 -5.34 -1.18 -11.00
CA ALA A 80 -5.29 -1.24 -9.54
C ALA A 80 -3.83 -1.20 -9.04
N LYS A 81 -3.60 -0.52 -7.91
CA LYS A 81 -2.27 -0.40 -7.28
C LYS A 81 -1.62 -1.77 -7.01
N SER A 82 -2.40 -2.76 -6.60
CA SER A 82 -1.93 -4.13 -6.38
C SER A 82 -1.45 -4.80 -7.67
N THR A 83 -2.15 -4.57 -8.80
CA THR A 83 -1.75 -5.07 -10.12
C THR A 83 -0.44 -4.43 -10.57
N ALA A 84 -0.34 -3.10 -10.51
CA ALA A 84 0.89 -2.38 -10.82
C ALA A 84 2.06 -2.89 -9.96
N TYR A 85 1.85 -3.05 -8.65
CA TYR A 85 2.84 -3.62 -7.74
C TYR A 85 3.30 -5.02 -8.18
N GLN A 86 2.38 -5.95 -8.46
CA GLN A 86 2.76 -7.30 -8.86
C GLN A 86 3.58 -7.34 -10.15
N TRP A 87 3.33 -6.42 -11.08
CA TRP A 87 4.11 -6.32 -12.32
C TRP A 87 5.51 -5.78 -12.09
N VAL A 88 5.68 -4.82 -11.18
CA VAL A 88 6.91 -4.04 -11.03
C VAL A 88 7.71 -4.35 -9.77
N LYS A 89 7.21 -5.22 -8.86
CA LYS A 89 7.84 -5.53 -7.57
C LYS A 89 9.28 -6.04 -7.65
N GLN A 90 9.67 -6.63 -8.79
CA GLN A 90 11.01 -7.14 -9.02
C GLN A 90 12.01 -6.04 -9.38
N LEU A 91 11.53 -4.85 -9.80
CA LEU A 91 12.37 -3.71 -10.11
C LEU A 91 12.52 -2.82 -8.86
N PRO A 92 13.76 -2.47 -8.47
CA PRO A 92 14.01 -1.64 -7.30
C PRO A 92 13.28 -0.30 -7.40
N LEU A 93 12.81 0.21 -6.26
CA LEU A 93 12.25 1.56 -6.17
C LEU A 93 13.41 2.55 -6.17
N ASP A 94 13.35 3.54 -7.06
CA ASP A 94 14.20 4.71 -6.93
C ASP A 94 13.85 5.44 -5.61
N PRO A 95 14.76 5.51 -4.63
CA PRO A 95 14.52 6.18 -3.37
C PRO A 95 14.27 7.70 -3.53
N ASP A 96 14.58 8.29 -4.68
CA ASP A 96 14.50 9.73 -4.97
C ASP A 96 13.22 10.16 -5.72
N ASP A 97 12.22 9.29 -5.87
CA ASP A 97 10.90 9.72 -6.36
C ASP A 97 10.36 10.88 -5.51
N GLU A 98 9.96 11.97 -6.16
CA GLU A 98 9.31 13.16 -5.58
C GLU A 98 8.21 12.82 -4.57
N ALA A 99 7.43 11.76 -4.79
CA ALA A 99 6.40 11.30 -3.86
C ALA A 99 6.98 10.66 -2.59
N ALA A 100 8.14 9.97 -2.70
CA ALA A 100 8.89 9.47 -1.55
C ALA A 100 9.56 10.62 -0.79
N ALA A 101 10.20 11.56 -1.50
CA ALA A 101 10.77 12.76 -0.92
C ALA A 101 9.70 13.59 -0.18
N SER A 102 8.55 13.82 -0.80
CA SER A 102 7.41 14.53 -0.22
C SER A 102 6.88 13.84 1.04
N ARG A 103 6.78 12.50 1.07
CA ARG A 103 6.40 11.76 2.27
C ARG A 103 7.42 11.93 3.40
N ARG A 104 8.72 11.85 3.11
CA ARG A 104 9.78 12.07 4.10
C ARG A 104 9.76 13.50 4.63
N ALA A 105 9.65 14.49 3.75
CA ALA A 105 9.55 15.90 4.11
C ALA A 105 8.34 16.17 5.01
N ARG A 106 7.16 15.62 4.66
CA ARG A 106 5.95 15.70 5.49
C ARG A 106 6.15 15.03 6.85
N SER A 107 6.78 13.86 6.90
CA SER A 107 7.08 13.18 8.16
C SER A 107 8.01 14.00 9.04
N ARG A 108 9.07 14.58 8.46
CA ARG A 108 10.00 15.48 9.16
C ARG A 108 9.28 16.69 9.73
N LEU A 109 8.46 17.38 8.93
CA LEU A 109 7.66 18.52 9.37
C LEU A 109 6.75 18.17 10.56
N MET A 110 6.14 16.98 10.56
CA MET A 110 5.31 16.51 11.68
C MET A 110 6.13 16.27 12.94
N THR A 111 7.30 15.63 12.81
CA THR A 111 8.22 15.38 13.93
C THR A 111 8.77 16.69 14.50
N ASP A 112 9.15 17.64 13.65
CA ASP A 112 9.72 18.92 14.08
C ASP A 112 8.69 19.77 14.81
N ALA A 113 7.45 19.84 14.31
CA ALA A 113 6.36 20.52 14.99
C ALA A 113 6.08 19.91 16.38
N LEU A 114 6.04 18.59 16.48
CA LEU A 114 5.85 17.89 17.76
C LEU A 114 6.97 18.22 18.75
N ARG A 115 8.24 18.11 18.33
CA ARG A 115 9.39 18.40 19.19
C ARG A 115 9.39 19.85 19.66
N TRP A 116 9.04 20.78 18.78
CA TRP A 116 8.95 22.19 19.13
C TRP A 116 7.89 22.46 20.20
N TRP A 117 6.68 21.91 20.06
CA TRP A 117 5.63 22.07 21.06
C TRP A 117 5.96 21.39 22.39
N ALA A 118 6.56 20.19 22.35
CA ALA A 118 7.03 19.49 23.54
C ALA A 118 8.03 20.34 24.33
N ALA A 119 9.04 20.88 23.64
CA ALA A 119 10.02 21.78 24.25
C ALA A 119 9.37 23.07 24.78
N ARG A 120 8.46 23.68 24.00
CA ARG A 120 7.79 24.94 24.36
C ARG A 120 6.90 24.83 25.59
N LEU A 121 6.27 23.66 25.80
CA LEU A 121 5.37 23.37 26.90
C LEU A 121 6.04 22.65 28.08
N GLY A 122 7.28 22.18 27.92
CA GLY A 122 7.95 21.35 28.92
C GLY A 122 7.26 20.00 29.14
N LEU A 123 6.60 19.45 28.12
CA LEU A 123 5.87 18.18 28.20
C LEU A 123 6.61 17.10 27.40
N PRO A 124 6.61 15.84 27.86
CA PRO A 124 7.21 14.76 27.11
C PRO A 124 6.34 14.40 25.88
N VAL A 125 6.99 13.92 24.82
CA VAL A 125 6.38 13.74 23.49
C VAL A 125 5.24 12.71 23.47
N ASP A 126 5.23 11.77 24.41
CA ASP A 126 4.19 10.76 24.60
C ASP A 126 2.84 11.34 25.08
N ARG A 127 2.85 12.58 25.62
CA ARG A 127 1.63 13.30 26.01
C ARG A 127 0.88 13.91 24.83
N PHE A 128 1.47 13.89 23.64
CA PHE A 128 0.86 14.42 22.43
C PHE A 128 0.17 13.32 21.62
N GLY A 129 -0.97 13.65 21.03
CA GLY A 129 -1.63 12.79 20.05
C GLY A 129 -0.88 12.75 18.71
N ARG A 130 -1.34 11.89 17.81
CA ARG A 130 -0.79 11.80 16.44
C ARG A 130 -0.94 13.14 15.72
N THR A 131 0.18 13.75 15.33
CA THR A 131 0.20 14.95 14.49
C THR A 131 -0.58 14.67 13.20
N THR A 132 -1.35 15.65 12.73
CA THR A 132 -2.14 15.52 11.51
C THR A 132 -1.88 16.72 10.60
N VAL A 133 -1.47 16.45 9.36
CA VAL A 133 -1.30 17.49 8.34
C VAL A 133 -2.57 17.56 7.49
N LYS A 134 -3.16 18.75 7.45
CA LYS A 134 -4.34 19.06 6.65
C LYS A 134 -4.00 18.90 5.16
N ARG A 135 -4.80 18.09 4.44
CA ARG A 135 -4.53 17.76 3.03
C ARG A 135 -4.88 18.87 2.06
N HIS A 136 -5.87 19.70 2.38
CA HIS A 136 -6.23 20.85 1.56
C HIS A 136 -5.47 22.08 2.05
N ASN A 137 -4.87 22.81 1.10
CA ASN A 137 -4.26 24.11 1.35
C ASN A 137 -5.13 25.21 0.72
N PRO A 138 -6.27 25.58 1.35
CA PRO A 138 -7.11 26.65 0.85
C PRO A 138 -6.37 27.98 0.98
N ALA A 139 -6.60 28.92 0.07
CA ALA A 139 -6.12 30.29 0.27
C ALA A 139 -6.74 30.85 1.56
N THR A 140 -5.93 31.12 2.59
CA THR A 140 -6.43 31.56 3.89
C THR A 140 -6.01 32.98 4.21
N VAL A 141 -6.93 33.78 4.76
CA VAL A 141 -6.69 35.13 5.31
C VAL A 141 -6.08 35.06 6.73
N ARG A 142 -5.51 33.91 7.14
CA ARG A 142 -4.96 33.73 8.49
C ARG A 142 -3.66 34.54 8.63
N ARG A 143 -3.50 35.19 9.80
CA ARG A 143 -2.30 35.98 10.14
C ARG A 143 -1.09 35.13 10.52
N ASN A 144 -1.33 33.89 10.98
CA ASN A 144 -0.26 32.96 11.35
C ASN A 144 0.16 32.14 10.11
N THR A 145 0.93 32.80 9.25
CA THR A 145 1.58 32.22 8.07
C THR A 145 3.06 32.65 8.11
N GLY A 146 3.98 31.78 7.66
CA GLY A 146 5.42 32.09 7.67
C GLY A 146 6.30 30.90 8.00
N ALA A 147 7.61 31.05 7.81
CA ALA A 147 8.61 29.99 8.00
C ALA A 147 8.71 29.49 9.45
N ASP A 148 8.37 30.34 10.42
CA ASP A 148 8.41 30.01 11.85
C ASP A 148 7.11 29.41 12.38
N TYR A 149 6.08 29.29 11.55
CA TYR A 149 4.83 28.69 11.95
C TYR A 149 4.98 27.16 12.13
N ARG A 150 4.73 26.67 13.35
CA ARG A 150 4.86 25.25 13.73
C ARG A 150 3.51 24.51 13.82
N GLY A 151 2.49 25.01 13.13
CA GLY A 151 1.13 24.46 13.15
C GLY A 151 0.30 24.91 14.36
N CYS A 152 -0.94 24.40 14.44
CA CYS A 152 -1.83 24.62 15.58
C CYS A 152 -1.75 23.45 16.56
N LEU A 153 -1.67 23.76 17.86
CA LEU A 153 -1.91 22.79 18.93
C LEU A 153 -3.41 22.74 19.22
N VAL A 154 -3.98 21.53 19.22
CA VAL A 154 -5.38 21.30 19.61
C VAL A 154 -5.39 20.73 21.02
N ILE A 155 -6.10 21.38 21.92
CA ILE A 155 -6.26 20.95 23.31
C ILE A 155 -7.70 20.50 23.48
N ASN A 156 -7.89 19.22 23.83
CA ASN A 156 -9.19 18.67 24.17
C ASN A 156 -9.35 18.70 25.69
N VAL A 157 -10.30 19.51 26.17
CA VAL A 157 -10.64 19.57 27.59
C VAL A 157 -11.88 18.70 27.80
N PRO A 158 -11.84 17.68 28.69
CA PRO A 158 -13.04 16.94 29.06
C PRO A 158 -14.12 17.91 29.57
N ARG A 159 -15.39 17.66 29.23
CA ARG A 159 -16.49 18.45 29.81
C ARG A 159 -16.40 18.42 31.33
N SER A 160 -16.68 19.56 31.97
CA SER A 160 -16.73 19.68 33.43
C SER A 160 -17.52 18.52 34.02
N ARG A 161 -16.87 17.75 34.90
CA ARG A 161 -17.44 16.59 35.58
C ARG A 161 -17.70 16.92 37.05
N GLU A 162 -18.19 18.12 37.33
CA GLU A 162 -18.54 18.53 38.69
C GLU A 162 -19.38 17.47 39.45
N PRO A 163 -20.34 16.77 38.82
CA PRO A 163 -21.06 15.68 39.48
C PRO A 163 -20.16 14.48 39.85
N TYR A 164 -19.21 14.09 38.99
CA TYR A 164 -18.31 12.96 39.30
C TYR A 164 -17.33 13.31 40.42
N TRP A 165 -16.79 14.54 40.45
CA TRP A 165 -15.93 14.98 41.55
C TRP A 165 -16.68 15.03 42.89
N ARG A 166 -17.98 15.42 42.87
CA ARG A 166 -18.83 15.34 44.06
C ARG A 166 -19.09 13.90 44.49
N ILE A 167 -19.37 12.99 43.55
CA ILE A 167 -19.57 11.56 43.83
C ILE A 167 -18.29 10.93 44.40
N GLU A 168 -17.14 11.15 43.77
CA GLU A 168 -15.84 10.68 44.27
C GLU A 168 -15.54 11.23 45.67
N GLY A 169 -15.80 12.52 45.91
CA GLY A 169 -15.66 13.12 47.24
C GLY A 169 -16.58 12.51 48.29
N MET A 170 -17.86 12.27 47.95
CA MET A 170 -18.82 11.61 48.84
C MET A 170 -18.43 10.15 49.14
N ILE A 171 -17.94 9.41 48.15
CA ILE A 171 -17.49 8.02 48.30
C ILE A 171 -16.23 7.95 49.16
N ALA A 172 -15.25 8.84 48.92
CA ALA A 172 -14.04 8.91 49.73
C ALA A 172 -14.34 9.22 51.20
N GLU A 173 -15.28 10.14 51.45
CA GLU A 173 -15.73 10.47 52.81
C GLU A 173 -16.51 9.32 53.45
N LEU A 174 -17.36 8.63 52.69
CA LEU A 174 -18.08 7.45 53.18
C LEU A 174 -17.12 6.31 53.54
N PHE A 175 -16.07 6.08 52.75
CA PHE A 175 -15.02 5.13 53.09
C PHE A 175 -14.18 5.57 54.30
N ARG A 176 -13.95 6.87 54.47
CA ARG A 176 -13.29 7.39 55.68
C ARG A 176 -14.13 7.13 56.92
N ILE A 177 -15.43 7.45 56.87
CA ILE A 177 -16.37 7.20 57.95
C ILE A 177 -16.49 5.70 58.24
N ALA A 178 -16.64 4.87 57.20
CA ALA A 178 -16.74 3.42 57.35
C ALA A 178 -15.43 2.75 57.81
N GLY A 179 -14.28 3.35 57.49
CA GLY A 179 -12.97 2.94 57.98
C GLY A 179 -12.67 3.34 59.42
N ASP A 180 -13.39 4.34 59.96
CA ASP A 180 -13.37 4.76 61.37
C ASP A 180 -14.40 3.96 62.22
N VAL A 181 -15.17 3.04 61.63
CA VAL A 181 -16.07 2.14 62.39
C VAL A 181 -15.30 0.91 62.82
N ASP A 182 -14.90 0.89 64.09
CA ASP A 182 -14.31 -0.27 64.75
C ASP A 182 -15.33 -1.44 64.81
N PRO A 183 -15.04 -2.60 64.19
CA PRO A 183 -15.95 -3.75 64.17
C PRO A 183 -16.30 -4.31 65.56
N GLU A 184 -15.58 -3.94 66.62
CA GLU A 184 -15.92 -4.35 68.00
C GLU A 184 -17.12 -3.60 68.62
N SER A 185 -17.57 -2.50 68.02
CA SER A 185 -18.67 -1.69 68.56
C SER A 185 -20.08 -2.18 68.18
N MET A 186 -20.19 -3.25 67.39
CA MET A 186 -21.46 -3.88 66.98
C MET A 186 -21.59 -5.30 67.57
N GLY A 187 -21.38 -5.43 68.88
CA GLY A 187 -21.50 -6.70 69.60
C GLY A 187 -21.92 -6.50 71.06
N ARG A 188 -23.22 -6.33 71.30
CA ARG A 188 -23.94 -6.88 72.45
C ARG A 188 -25.45 -6.79 72.27
#